data_AF-A0A968DYY2-F1
#
_entry.id   AF-A0A968DYY2-F1
#
_cell.length_a   1.000
_cell.length_b   1.000
_cell.length_c   1.000
_cell.angle_alpha   90.00
_cell.angle_beta   90.00
_cell.angle_gamma   90.00
#
_symmetry.space_group_name_H-M   'P 1'
#
loop_
_entity.id
_entity.type
_entity.pdbx_description
1 polymer ?
#
loop_
_entity_poly.entity_id
_entity_poly.type
_entity_poly.pdbx_seq_one_letter_code
_entity_poly.pdbx_strand_id
1 'polypeptide(L)'
;MTTGQDIERNLRQSEAELQNMLNNPQSRAEIDIADRGLSEIHAIRRRMILEDFNKATAGFVEYTELLQGVIDNIRADSPASARLRRFNGLLDAASTVFSAVREPERFASATDVDDITIPLPVADEQQEPPSASPPPTTSPGAVSLPPINAREYPVLKDEYVAFFHAATVRPESAGDLSFYVSRMNKHRARYEEVGEQLGIPWFFIGCIHALESSFDFNTHLFNGDPLTARTVHVPAGQPEAAPANGTRYTWKESAHAAIVFKGLHQNEDWSLPRILYRWESYNGFGYRSRNVPTPYLWSFSSLYSKGRFVADHQFDENAVSKQAGAAVILKSLVENGSVVV
;
A
#
# COMPACT_ATOMS: atom_id res chain seq x y z
N MET A 1 0.69 33.34 -5.35
CA MET A 1 0.23 31.95 -5.30
C MET A 1 0.98 31.28 -4.18
N THR A 2 0.28 30.54 -3.34
CA THR A 2 0.88 29.53 -2.46
C THR A 2 0.15 28.26 -2.86
N THR A 3 0.80 27.40 -3.65
CA THR A 3 0.11 26.31 -4.36
C THR A 3 -0.26 25.19 -3.40
N GLY A 4 -1.07 24.21 -3.85
CA GLY A 4 -1.27 22.97 -3.10
C GLY A 4 0.06 22.26 -2.75
N GLN A 5 1.10 22.50 -3.57
CA GLN A 5 2.48 22.07 -3.33
C GLN A 5 3.10 22.72 -2.08
N ASP A 6 2.78 23.98 -1.76
CA ASP A 6 3.24 24.64 -0.53
C ASP A 6 2.52 24.09 0.71
N ILE A 7 1.22 23.80 0.61
CA ILE A 7 0.44 23.18 1.69
C ILE A 7 1.00 21.78 1.99
N GLU A 8 1.18 20.95 0.97
CA GLU A 8 1.77 19.61 1.12
C GLU A 8 3.26 19.66 1.53
N ARG A 9 4.04 20.66 1.11
CA ARG A 9 5.40 20.88 1.63
C ARG A 9 5.37 21.15 3.14
N ASN A 10 4.46 22.02 3.59
CA ASN A 10 4.33 22.36 5.00
C ASN A 10 3.85 21.14 5.82
N LEU A 11 2.90 20.35 5.31
CA LEU A 11 2.46 19.08 5.93
C LEU A 11 3.61 18.07 6.04
N ARG A 12 4.39 17.87 4.98
CA ARG A 12 5.60 17.02 5.00
C ARG A 12 6.65 17.50 6.01
N GLN A 13 6.80 18.82 6.17
CA GLN A 13 7.76 19.38 7.12
C GLN A 13 7.30 19.17 8.57
N SER A 14 6.03 19.40 8.89
CA SER A 14 5.45 19.09 10.20
C SER A 14 5.50 17.60 10.53
N GLU A 15 5.17 16.74 9.55
CA GLU A 15 5.28 15.28 9.67
C GLU A 15 6.72 14.83 9.96
N ALA A 16 7.71 15.37 9.25
CA ALA A 16 9.12 15.06 9.49
C ALA A 16 9.62 15.53 10.88
N GLU A 17 9.16 16.67 11.38
CA GLU A 17 9.52 17.12 12.75
C GLU A 17 8.88 16.23 13.83
N LEU A 18 7.61 15.81 13.67
CA LEU A 18 6.94 14.90 14.61
C LEU A 18 7.53 13.49 14.56
N GLN A 19 7.86 12.97 13.37
CA GLN A 19 8.53 11.68 13.22
C GLN A 19 9.94 11.71 13.86
N ASN A 20 10.65 12.83 13.78
CA ASN A 20 11.92 13.04 14.49
C ASN A 20 11.73 13.10 16.03
N MET A 21 10.60 13.61 16.52
CA MET A 21 10.23 13.54 17.94
C MET A 21 9.98 12.10 18.40
N LEU A 22 9.31 11.25 17.61
CA LEU A 22 9.17 9.81 17.91
C LEU A 22 10.50 9.06 17.85
N ASN A 23 11.39 9.42 16.91
CA ASN A 23 12.68 8.75 16.73
C ASN A 23 13.72 9.15 17.81
N ASN A 24 13.55 10.30 18.48
CA ASN A 24 14.43 10.77 19.56
C ASN A 24 13.67 11.58 20.65
N PRO A 25 12.77 10.93 21.41
CA PRO A 25 11.92 11.61 22.40
C PRO A 25 12.70 11.98 23.65
N GLN A 26 12.48 13.19 24.19
CA GLN A 26 13.07 13.61 25.48
C GLN A 26 12.14 13.34 26.66
N SER A 27 10.86 13.11 26.41
CA SER A 27 9.86 12.78 27.43
C SER A 27 8.73 11.94 26.84
N ARG A 28 7.96 11.26 27.70
CA ARG A 28 6.74 10.55 27.29
C ARG A 28 5.70 11.49 26.68
N ALA A 29 5.61 12.73 27.18
CA ALA A 29 4.74 13.75 26.61
C ALA A 29 5.11 14.10 25.15
N GLU A 30 6.41 14.14 24.79
CA GLU A 30 6.81 14.35 23.39
C GLU A 30 6.37 13.19 22.47
N ILE A 31 6.30 11.95 22.98
CA ILE A 31 5.75 10.79 22.24
C ILE A 31 4.24 10.95 22.08
N ASP A 32 3.52 11.16 23.20
CA ASP A 32 2.06 11.30 23.22
C ASP A 32 1.57 12.53 22.41
N ILE A 33 2.44 13.52 22.16
CA ILE A 33 2.19 14.67 21.27
C ILE A 33 2.45 14.28 19.81
N ALA A 34 3.57 13.61 19.52
CA ALA A 34 3.96 13.27 18.16
C ALA A 34 3.02 12.23 17.51
N ASP A 35 2.61 11.19 18.23
CA ASP A 35 1.64 10.19 17.75
C ASP A 35 0.29 10.83 17.38
N ARG A 36 -0.21 11.76 18.21
CA ARG A 36 -1.45 12.51 17.94
C ARG A 36 -1.31 13.47 16.76
N GLY A 37 -0.20 14.20 16.67
CA GLY A 37 0.07 15.11 15.56
C GLY A 37 0.15 14.40 14.21
N LEU A 38 0.83 13.24 14.16
CA LEU A 38 0.91 12.42 12.95
C LEU A 38 -0.46 11.84 12.56
N SER A 39 -1.21 11.33 13.55
CA SER A 39 -2.56 10.80 13.34
C SER A 39 -3.51 11.82 12.69
N GLU A 40 -3.46 13.08 13.10
CA GLU A 40 -4.26 14.16 12.52
C GLU A 40 -3.74 14.63 11.15
N ILE A 41 -2.42 14.76 10.94
CA ILE A 41 -1.86 15.05 9.60
C ILE A 41 -2.30 13.98 8.58
N HIS A 42 -2.29 12.71 8.98
CA HIS A 42 -2.78 11.61 8.16
C HIS A 42 -4.31 11.66 7.96
N ALA A 43 -5.08 12.05 8.98
CA ALA A 43 -6.52 12.28 8.85
C ALA A 43 -6.84 13.43 7.87
N ILE A 44 -6.01 14.47 7.83
CA ILE A 44 -6.18 15.62 6.94
C ILE A 44 -5.78 15.28 5.52
N ARG A 45 -4.67 14.56 5.28
CA ARG A 45 -4.38 14.04 3.93
C ARG A 45 -5.52 13.14 3.43
N ARG A 46 -6.08 12.26 4.27
CA ARG A 46 -7.27 11.45 3.93
C ARG A 46 -8.46 12.34 3.55
N ARG A 47 -8.74 13.44 4.26
CA ARG A 47 -9.82 14.40 3.90
C ARG A 47 -9.52 15.16 2.60
N MET A 48 -8.29 15.64 2.40
CA MET A 48 -7.86 16.38 1.21
C MET A 48 -7.87 15.54 -0.09
N ILE A 49 -7.76 14.21 0.01
CA ILE A 49 -7.85 13.29 -1.13
C ILE A 49 -9.32 13.01 -1.53
N LEU A 50 -10.28 13.24 -0.62
CA LEU A 50 -11.69 12.85 -0.78
C LEU A 50 -12.64 14.00 -1.16
N GLU A 51 -12.21 15.26 -1.03
CA GLU A 51 -13.03 16.42 -1.41
C GLU A 51 -12.27 17.35 -2.36
N ASP A 52 -12.96 17.75 -3.44
CA ASP A 52 -12.42 18.63 -4.48
C ASP A 52 -11.74 19.89 -3.89
N PHE A 53 -10.64 20.31 -4.52
CA PHE A 53 -9.60 21.20 -3.95
C PHE A 53 -10.13 22.48 -3.26
N ASN A 54 -11.28 23.00 -3.70
CA ASN A 54 -11.95 24.17 -3.14
C ASN A 54 -12.60 23.95 -1.75
N LYS A 55 -12.66 22.72 -1.23
CA LYS A 55 -13.06 22.39 0.15
C LYS A 55 -11.90 22.13 1.11
N ALA A 56 -10.73 21.71 0.60
CA ALA A 56 -9.54 21.47 1.41
C ALA A 56 -9.12 22.72 2.23
N THR A 57 -9.47 23.90 1.72
CA THR A 57 -9.41 25.20 2.41
C THR A 57 -10.14 25.22 3.75
N ALA A 58 -11.34 24.63 3.87
CA ALA A 58 -12.07 24.60 5.14
C ALA A 58 -11.40 23.65 6.15
N GLY A 59 -11.03 22.45 5.72
CA GLY A 59 -10.34 21.47 6.58
C GLY A 59 -8.97 21.92 7.09
N PHE A 60 -8.31 22.88 6.42
CA PHE A 60 -7.08 23.48 6.91
C PHE A 60 -7.29 24.53 8.01
N VAL A 61 -8.45 25.19 8.07
CA VAL A 61 -8.82 26.06 9.20
C VAL A 61 -9.06 25.21 10.45
N GLU A 62 -9.86 24.14 10.32
CA GLU A 62 -10.11 23.18 11.40
C GLU A 62 -8.80 22.57 11.94
N TYR A 63 -7.83 22.27 11.06
CA TYR A 63 -6.47 21.85 11.44
C TYR A 63 -5.74 22.88 12.30
N THR A 64 -5.72 24.15 11.88
CA THR A 64 -5.06 25.22 12.65
C THR A 64 -5.73 25.47 14.00
N GLU A 65 -7.06 25.39 14.09
CA GLU A 65 -7.80 25.56 15.34
C GLU A 65 -7.60 24.37 16.29
N LEU A 66 -7.63 23.12 15.78
CA LEU A 66 -7.35 21.92 16.56
C LEU A 66 -5.91 21.89 17.08
N LEU A 67 -4.91 22.21 16.25
CA LEU A 67 -3.53 22.27 16.70
C LEU A 67 -3.28 23.43 17.66
N GLN A 68 -3.91 24.60 17.48
CA GLN A 68 -3.81 25.69 18.45
C GLN A 68 -4.39 25.27 19.81
N GLY A 69 -5.52 24.56 19.82
CA GLY A 69 -6.09 23.96 21.03
C GLY A 69 -5.16 22.94 21.70
N VAL A 70 -4.45 22.10 20.92
CA VAL A 70 -3.43 21.20 21.45
C VAL A 70 -2.24 21.98 22.05
N ILE A 71 -1.77 23.03 21.37
CA ILE A 71 -0.65 23.88 21.82
C ILE A 71 -0.98 24.63 23.11
N ASP A 72 -2.20 25.16 23.25
CA ASP A 72 -2.59 25.90 24.46
C ASP A 72 -2.80 24.99 25.67
N ASN A 73 -3.23 23.73 25.48
CA ASN A 73 -3.17 22.73 26.54
C ASN A 73 -1.72 22.39 26.93
N ILE A 74 -0.79 22.24 25.96
CA ILE A 74 0.64 21.99 26.24
C ILE A 74 1.29 23.16 27.00
N ARG A 75 0.88 24.41 26.73
CA ARG A 75 1.35 25.61 27.45
C ARG A 75 0.97 25.63 28.94
N ALA A 76 -0.08 24.92 29.35
CA ALA A 76 -0.47 24.82 30.75
C ALA A 76 0.45 23.89 31.56
N ASP A 77 0.94 22.81 30.95
CA ASP A 77 1.61 21.70 31.64
C ASP A 77 3.16 21.72 31.57
N SER A 78 3.80 22.53 30.70
CA SER A 78 5.27 22.52 30.63
C SER A 78 5.96 23.78 30.07
N PRO A 79 7.17 24.12 30.54
CA PRO A 79 8.04 25.11 29.90
C PRO A 79 8.43 24.65 28.48
N ALA A 80 7.87 25.30 27.46
CA ALA A 80 7.96 24.85 26.07
C ALA A 80 9.40 24.57 25.61
N SER A 81 9.62 23.38 25.04
CA SER A 81 10.92 22.97 24.51
C SER A 81 11.30 23.77 23.24
N ALA A 82 12.59 23.75 22.88
CA ALA A 82 13.05 24.41 21.66
C ALA A 82 12.50 23.77 20.37
N ARG A 83 12.02 22.50 20.43
CA ARG A 83 11.33 21.83 19.33
C ARG A 83 9.89 22.33 19.21
N LEU A 84 9.14 22.36 20.33
CA LEU A 84 7.79 22.93 20.37
C LEU A 84 7.74 24.37 19.85
N ARG A 85 8.76 25.19 20.13
CA ARG A 85 8.87 26.55 19.55
C ARG A 85 9.08 26.58 18.04
N ARG A 86 9.70 25.56 17.42
CA ARG A 86 9.83 25.46 15.95
C ARG A 86 8.53 25.01 15.31
N PHE A 87 7.90 23.99 15.89
CA PHE A 87 6.60 23.48 15.47
C PHE A 87 5.53 24.59 15.46
N ASN A 88 5.45 25.41 16.52
CA ASN A 88 4.57 26.57 16.57
C ASN A 88 4.83 27.55 15.40
N GLY A 89 6.09 27.91 15.15
CA GLY A 89 6.45 28.85 14.07
C GLY A 89 6.13 28.33 12.65
N LEU A 90 6.10 27.01 12.46
CA LEU A 90 5.63 26.40 11.21
C LEU A 90 4.12 26.55 11.02
N LEU A 91 3.34 26.50 12.11
CA LEU A 91 1.89 26.66 12.08
C LEU A 91 1.47 28.13 11.92
N ASP A 92 2.17 29.06 12.59
CA ASP A 92 2.01 30.50 12.38
C ASP A 92 2.25 30.88 10.89
N ALA A 93 3.31 30.32 10.29
CA ALA A 93 3.62 30.49 8.88
C ALA A 93 2.55 29.88 7.96
N ALA A 94 2.02 28.70 8.28
CA ALA A 94 0.98 28.04 7.51
C ALA A 94 -0.36 28.79 7.56
N SER A 95 -0.75 29.32 8.72
CA SER A 95 -1.96 30.15 8.89
C SER A 95 -1.86 31.50 8.15
N THR A 96 -0.67 32.11 8.18
CA THR A 96 -0.36 33.33 7.41
C THR A 96 -0.47 33.07 5.90
N VAL A 97 0.10 31.96 5.43
CA VAL A 97 -0.02 31.48 4.04
C VAL A 97 -1.49 31.29 3.64
N PHE A 98 -2.28 30.66 4.51
CA PHE A 98 -3.67 30.33 4.22
C PHE A 98 -4.57 31.57 4.12
N SER A 99 -4.33 32.58 4.95
CA SER A 99 -5.10 33.83 4.97
C SER A 99 -5.10 34.55 3.61
N ALA A 100 -4.02 34.39 2.82
CA ALA A 100 -3.88 34.96 1.48
C ALA A 100 -4.54 34.14 0.36
N VAL A 101 -5.09 32.95 0.64
CA VAL A 101 -5.77 32.09 -0.35
C VAL A 101 -7.28 32.38 -0.43
N ARG A 102 -7.83 33.14 0.52
CA ARG A 102 -9.28 33.37 0.66
C ARG A 102 -9.88 34.39 -0.34
N GLU A 103 -9.06 35.03 -1.17
CA GLU A 103 -9.52 35.93 -2.25
C GLU A 103 -9.53 35.16 -3.60
N PRO A 104 -10.72 34.86 -4.19
CA PRO A 104 -10.86 33.71 -5.10
C PRO A 104 -10.57 33.98 -6.59
N GLU A 105 -10.14 35.18 -6.99
CA GLU A 105 -9.94 35.48 -8.41
C GLU A 105 -8.51 35.23 -8.90
N ARG A 106 -8.28 34.06 -9.53
CA ARG A 106 -7.76 33.91 -10.92
C ARG A 106 -7.17 32.52 -11.24
N PHE A 107 -7.27 32.17 -12.55
CA PHE A 107 -6.52 31.16 -13.31
C PHE A 107 -6.96 29.67 -13.23
N ALA A 108 -6.86 28.98 -14.37
CA ALA A 108 -7.26 27.58 -14.58
C ALA A 108 -6.56 26.96 -15.82
N SER A 109 -6.66 25.62 -15.95
CA SER A 109 -6.35 24.76 -17.12
C SER A 109 -4.89 24.53 -17.56
N ALA A 110 -4.54 23.26 -17.81
CA ALA A 110 -3.83 22.72 -19.00
C ALA A 110 -3.60 21.18 -18.90
N THR A 111 -3.40 20.52 -20.05
CA THR A 111 -3.22 19.05 -20.27
C THR A 111 -2.32 18.83 -21.53
N ASP A 112 -1.91 17.65 -22.05
CA ASP A 112 -2.22 16.20 -21.91
C ASP A 112 -0.90 15.36 -22.08
N VAL A 113 -0.95 14.01 -22.00
CA VAL A 113 0.19 13.08 -22.27
C VAL A 113 -0.27 11.78 -22.97
N ASP A 114 0.56 11.19 -23.84
CA ASP A 114 0.22 10.08 -24.77
C ASP A 114 0.96 8.72 -24.52
N ASP A 115 0.62 7.68 -25.31
CA ASP A 115 0.77 6.22 -25.04
C ASP A 115 2.01 5.48 -25.63
N ILE A 116 2.45 4.39 -24.95
CA ILE A 116 3.28 3.26 -25.47
C ILE A 116 2.93 1.94 -24.72
N THR A 117 2.78 0.82 -25.45
CA THR A 117 2.45 -0.53 -24.90
C THR A 117 3.48 -1.63 -25.27
N ILE A 118 3.73 -2.60 -24.37
CA ILE A 118 4.63 -3.78 -24.54
C ILE A 118 3.98 -5.05 -23.93
N PRO A 119 4.09 -6.26 -24.53
CA PRO A 119 3.43 -7.49 -24.04
C PRO A 119 4.27 -8.32 -23.03
N LEU A 120 3.60 -9.16 -22.21
CA LEU A 120 4.19 -10.00 -21.16
C LEU A 120 3.64 -11.45 -21.11
N PRO A 121 4.40 -12.43 -20.57
CA PRO A 121 3.98 -13.83 -20.39
C PRO A 121 3.18 -14.08 -19.09
N VAL A 122 2.60 -15.28 -18.98
CA VAL A 122 1.73 -15.73 -17.87
C VAL A 122 2.53 -16.49 -16.79
N ALA A 123 2.10 -16.42 -15.53
CA ALA A 123 2.67 -17.16 -14.40
C ALA A 123 1.83 -18.39 -14.01
N ASP A 124 2.41 -19.28 -13.20
CA ASP A 124 1.88 -20.59 -12.79
C ASP A 124 1.74 -20.64 -11.25
N GLU A 125 0.68 -21.25 -10.72
CA GLU A 125 0.26 -21.17 -9.31
C GLU A 125 0.23 -22.57 -8.65
N GLN A 126 1.16 -22.85 -7.73
CA GLN A 126 1.37 -24.19 -7.16
C GLN A 126 1.15 -24.29 -5.63
N GLN A 127 0.73 -25.49 -5.21
CA GLN A 127 0.04 -25.88 -3.98
C GLN A 127 0.68 -25.51 -2.62
N GLU A 128 -0.15 -25.04 -1.68
CA GLU A 128 0.08 -25.17 -0.22
C GLU A 128 -0.61 -26.44 0.37
N PRO A 129 -0.10 -27.01 1.48
CA PRO A 129 -0.58 -28.30 2.03
C PRO A 129 -1.93 -28.23 2.77
N PRO A 130 -2.62 -29.37 2.98
CA PRO A 130 -3.98 -29.40 3.50
C PRO A 130 -4.07 -29.04 5.00
N SER A 131 -4.79 -27.95 5.30
CA SER A 131 -5.27 -27.62 6.65
C SER A 131 -6.80 -27.54 6.67
N ALA A 132 -7.42 -28.14 7.69
CA ALA A 132 -8.86 -28.41 7.74
C ALA A 132 -9.72 -27.12 7.76
N SER A 133 -10.89 -27.16 7.13
CA SER A 133 -11.83 -26.04 7.08
C SER A 133 -12.99 -26.22 8.06
N PRO A 134 -13.44 -25.16 8.76
CA PRO A 134 -14.81 -25.07 9.28
C PRO A 134 -15.83 -25.01 8.12
N PRO A 135 -17.13 -25.26 8.37
CA PRO A 135 -18.17 -25.16 7.35
C PRO A 135 -18.41 -23.71 6.89
N PRO A 136 -18.92 -23.49 5.66
CA PRO A 136 -19.18 -22.15 5.13
C PRO A 136 -20.36 -21.49 5.87
N THR A 137 -20.15 -20.27 6.36
CA THR A 137 -21.21 -19.41 6.90
C THR A 137 -21.66 -18.45 5.80
N THR A 138 -22.96 -18.43 5.47
CA THR A 138 -23.51 -17.64 4.36
C THR A 138 -23.81 -16.19 4.76
N SER A 139 -22.79 -15.32 4.70
CA SER A 139 -22.95 -13.86 4.81
C SER A 139 -23.69 -13.30 3.58
N PRO A 140 -24.81 -12.57 3.75
CA PRO A 140 -25.62 -12.08 2.63
C PRO A 140 -25.09 -10.76 2.03
N GLY A 141 -25.30 -10.56 0.71
CA GLY A 141 -25.33 -9.22 0.12
C GLY A 141 -24.02 -8.64 -0.46
N ALA A 142 -23.08 -9.47 -0.91
CA ALA A 142 -21.95 -9.00 -1.71
C ALA A 142 -22.39 -8.48 -3.10
N VAL A 143 -22.63 -7.17 -3.22
CA VAL A 143 -22.95 -6.50 -4.50
C VAL A 143 -21.68 -6.29 -5.31
N SER A 144 -21.14 -7.39 -5.87
CA SER A 144 -20.03 -7.31 -6.82
C SER A 144 -20.51 -6.66 -8.11
N LEU A 145 -19.90 -5.54 -8.49
CA LEU A 145 -19.78 -5.22 -9.91
C LEU A 145 -19.01 -6.37 -10.58
N PRO A 146 -19.42 -6.89 -11.75
CA PRO A 146 -18.63 -7.87 -12.46
C PRO A 146 -17.33 -7.19 -12.97
N PRO A 147 -16.14 -7.79 -12.77
CA PRO A 147 -14.90 -7.23 -13.28
C PRO A 147 -14.91 -7.25 -14.81
N ILE A 148 -14.34 -6.20 -15.41
CA ILE A 148 -14.19 -6.05 -16.85
C ILE A 148 -13.27 -7.17 -17.36
N ASN A 149 -13.73 -7.91 -18.37
CA ASN A 149 -12.93 -8.94 -19.05
C ASN A 149 -11.94 -8.31 -20.05
N ALA A 150 -10.92 -7.64 -19.52
CA ALA A 150 -9.83 -7.00 -20.24
C ALA A 150 -8.47 -7.33 -19.57
N ARG A 151 -7.36 -6.94 -20.22
CA ARG A 151 -5.98 -7.05 -19.70
C ARG A 151 -5.17 -5.75 -19.85
N GLU A 152 -5.76 -4.78 -20.52
CA GLU A 152 -5.15 -3.52 -20.91
C GLU A 152 -5.29 -2.51 -19.76
N TYR A 153 -4.17 -2.04 -19.20
CA TYR A 153 -4.18 -1.10 -18.07
C TYR A 153 -5.11 0.13 -18.27
N PRO A 154 -5.15 0.80 -19.45
CA PRO A 154 -6.04 1.95 -19.66
C PRO A 154 -7.54 1.64 -19.52
N VAL A 155 -7.95 0.38 -19.70
CA VAL A 155 -9.33 -0.10 -19.54
C VAL A 155 -9.63 -0.47 -18.08
N LEU A 156 -8.63 -0.97 -17.35
CA LEU A 156 -8.80 -1.51 -15.99
C LEU A 156 -8.53 -0.48 -14.87
N LYS A 157 -7.79 0.60 -15.14
CA LYS A 157 -7.36 1.59 -14.14
C LYS A 157 -8.49 2.13 -13.24
N ASP A 158 -9.63 2.47 -13.82
CA ASP A 158 -10.74 3.13 -13.10
C ASP A 158 -11.56 2.11 -12.30
N GLU A 159 -11.62 0.86 -12.77
CA GLU A 159 -12.19 -0.27 -12.02
C GLU A 159 -11.34 -0.56 -10.77
N TYR A 160 -10.00 -0.62 -10.89
CA TYR A 160 -9.13 -0.87 -9.73
C TYR A 160 -9.34 0.16 -8.61
N VAL A 161 -9.47 1.44 -8.97
CA VAL A 161 -9.76 2.52 -8.02
C VAL A 161 -11.14 2.33 -7.40
N ALA A 162 -12.19 2.14 -8.22
CA ALA A 162 -13.55 1.93 -7.74
C ALA A 162 -13.67 0.71 -6.80
N PHE A 163 -13.03 -0.41 -7.15
CA PHE A 163 -13.00 -1.62 -6.34
C PHE A 163 -12.20 -1.41 -5.04
N PHE A 164 -11.06 -0.70 -5.08
CA PHE A 164 -10.28 -0.43 -3.87
C PHE A 164 -11.04 0.44 -2.85
N HIS A 165 -11.81 1.42 -3.31
CA HIS A 165 -12.68 2.20 -2.43
C HIS A 165 -13.88 1.38 -1.93
N ALA A 166 -14.57 0.65 -2.80
CA ALA A 166 -15.76 -0.14 -2.47
C ALA A 166 -15.47 -1.40 -1.60
N ALA A 167 -14.27 -1.96 -1.68
CA ALA A 167 -13.86 -3.14 -0.91
C ALA A 167 -13.88 -2.83 0.60
N THR A 168 -14.69 -3.56 1.36
CA THR A 168 -14.69 -3.53 2.84
C THR A 168 -14.13 -4.84 3.36
N VAL A 169 -13.24 -4.80 4.36
CA VAL A 169 -12.71 -5.99 5.03
C VAL A 169 -13.86 -6.77 5.67
N ARG A 170 -13.91 -8.10 5.48
CA ARG A 170 -14.84 -8.97 6.19
C ARG A 170 -14.50 -9.03 7.69
N PRO A 171 -15.44 -8.77 8.62
CA PRO A 171 -15.18 -8.85 10.07
C PRO A 171 -14.58 -10.19 10.51
N GLU A 172 -15.04 -11.30 9.92
CA GLU A 172 -14.52 -12.65 10.16
C GLU A 172 -13.07 -12.85 9.71
N SER A 173 -12.58 -12.04 8.76
CA SER A 173 -11.20 -12.08 8.24
C SER A 173 -10.25 -11.06 8.90
N ALA A 174 -10.75 -10.19 9.80
CA ALA A 174 -9.95 -9.12 10.39
C ALA A 174 -8.80 -9.65 11.27
N GLY A 175 -9.00 -10.79 11.95
CA GLY A 175 -7.96 -11.46 12.73
C GLY A 175 -6.78 -11.90 11.87
N ASP A 176 -7.06 -12.65 10.80
CA ASP A 176 -6.04 -13.11 9.86
C ASP A 176 -5.35 -11.94 9.14
N LEU A 177 -6.12 -10.92 8.72
CA LEU A 177 -5.55 -9.72 8.09
C LEU A 177 -4.55 -8.99 9.00
N SER A 178 -4.78 -8.97 10.32
CA SER A 178 -3.86 -8.38 11.29
C SER A 178 -2.50 -9.10 11.34
N PHE A 179 -2.45 -10.41 11.07
CA PHE A 179 -1.19 -11.16 10.94
C PHE A 179 -0.39 -10.66 9.73
N TYR A 180 -1.03 -10.49 8.56
CA TYR A 180 -0.36 -9.96 7.36
C TYR A 180 0.20 -8.56 7.62
N VAL A 181 -0.61 -7.64 8.15
CA VAL A 181 -0.19 -6.27 8.49
C VAL A 181 0.98 -6.26 9.49
N SER A 182 0.91 -7.08 10.54
CA SER A 182 1.97 -7.21 11.55
C SER A 182 3.27 -7.74 10.94
N ARG A 183 3.19 -8.74 10.04
CA ARG A 183 4.35 -9.27 9.31
C ARG A 183 4.95 -8.26 8.33
N MET A 184 4.11 -7.53 7.60
CA MET A 184 4.52 -6.44 6.71
C MET A 184 5.36 -5.40 7.46
N ASN A 185 4.81 -4.85 8.55
CA ASN A 185 5.51 -3.83 9.34
C ASN A 185 6.75 -4.38 10.07
N LYS A 186 6.70 -5.61 10.61
CA LYS A 186 7.85 -6.28 11.24
C LYS A 186 9.04 -6.48 10.29
N HIS A 187 8.78 -6.68 9.00
CA HIS A 187 9.79 -6.98 8.00
C HIS A 187 10.08 -5.81 7.04
N ARG A 188 9.36 -4.69 7.18
CA ARG A 188 9.43 -3.46 6.37
C ARG A 188 10.84 -3.06 5.94
N ALA A 189 11.79 -2.94 6.88
CA ALA A 189 13.17 -2.54 6.58
C ALA A 189 13.89 -3.44 5.55
N ARG A 190 13.56 -4.75 5.47
CA ARG A 190 14.12 -5.66 4.45
C ARG A 190 13.50 -5.45 3.07
N TYR A 191 12.26 -4.97 3.03
CA TYR A 191 11.57 -4.63 1.80
C TYR A 191 12.02 -3.24 1.29
N GLU A 192 12.26 -2.29 2.20
CA GLU A 192 12.90 -1.00 1.89
C GLU A 192 14.32 -1.21 1.32
N GLU A 193 15.15 -2.09 1.93
CA GLU A 193 16.51 -2.39 1.47
C GLU A 193 16.60 -2.96 0.03
N VAL A 194 15.50 -3.51 -0.51
CA VAL A 194 15.37 -3.96 -1.90
C VAL A 194 14.69 -2.88 -2.76
N GLY A 195 13.63 -2.25 -2.23
CA GLY A 195 12.82 -1.26 -2.92
C GLY A 195 13.58 0.02 -3.26
N GLU A 196 14.37 0.54 -2.32
CA GLU A 196 15.20 1.74 -2.51
C GLU A 196 16.22 1.59 -3.65
N GLN A 197 16.74 0.37 -3.87
CA GLN A 197 17.70 0.09 -4.93
C GLN A 197 17.08 0.05 -6.33
N LEU A 198 15.74 -0.07 -6.41
CA LEU A 198 15.00 -0.35 -7.65
C LEU A 198 13.82 0.62 -7.88
N GLY A 199 13.67 1.65 -7.03
CA GLY A 199 12.57 2.63 -7.10
C GLY A 199 11.19 2.08 -6.72
N ILE A 200 11.13 0.95 -6.00
CA ILE A 200 9.87 0.22 -5.75
C ILE A 200 9.37 0.44 -4.30
N PRO A 201 8.08 0.71 -4.07
CA PRO A 201 7.53 0.80 -2.72
C PRO A 201 7.68 -0.50 -1.94
N TRP A 202 8.15 -0.41 -0.69
CA TRP A 202 8.43 -1.57 0.17
C TRP A 202 7.22 -2.51 0.32
N PHE A 203 6.01 -1.95 0.40
CA PHE A 203 4.78 -2.75 0.57
C PHE A 203 4.43 -3.54 -0.71
N PHE A 204 4.86 -3.10 -1.89
CA PHE A 204 4.67 -3.84 -3.13
C PHE A 204 5.39 -5.19 -3.09
N ILE A 205 6.67 -5.15 -2.68
CA ILE A 205 7.54 -6.31 -2.49
C ILE A 205 7.02 -7.18 -1.32
N GLY A 206 6.62 -6.54 -0.22
CA GLY A 206 6.08 -7.23 0.96
C GLY A 206 4.80 -8.02 0.68
N CYS A 207 3.87 -7.49 -0.11
CA CYS A 207 2.65 -8.22 -0.48
C CYS A 207 2.93 -9.42 -1.40
N ILE A 208 3.88 -9.29 -2.35
CA ILE A 208 4.34 -10.45 -3.13
C ILE A 208 4.95 -11.50 -2.18
N HIS A 209 5.83 -11.10 -1.25
CA HIS A 209 6.42 -12.03 -0.29
C HIS A 209 5.41 -12.69 0.66
N ALA A 210 4.27 -12.04 0.91
CA ALA A 210 3.14 -12.59 1.66
C ALA A 210 2.41 -13.71 0.90
N LEU A 211 2.25 -13.54 -0.42
CA LEU A 211 1.44 -14.41 -1.28
C LEU A 211 2.25 -15.56 -1.89
N GLU A 212 3.46 -15.30 -2.39
CA GLU A 212 4.31 -16.30 -3.05
C GLU A 212 5.12 -17.18 -2.08
N SER A 213 5.15 -16.86 -0.78
CA SER A 213 6.07 -17.51 0.18
C SER A 213 5.67 -17.40 1.65
N SER A 214 4.46 -16.95 1.99
CA SER A 214 3.97 -16.87 3.38
C SER A 214 4.94 -16.15 4.36
N PHE A 215 5.72 -15.19 3.84
CA PHE A 215 6.81 -14.44 4.49
C PHE A 215 8.08 -15.24 4.88
N ASP A 216 8.37 -16.41 4.30
CA ASP A 216 9.59 -17.15 4.60
C ASP A 216 10.85 -16.58 3.91
N PHE A 217 11.72 -15.95 4.69
CA PHE A 217 13.03 -15.46 4.24
C PHE A 217 14.06 -16.56 3.92
N ASN A 218 13.67 -17.84 3.93
CA ASN A 218 14.47 -18.99 3.49
C ASN A 218 14.14 -19.48 2.07
N THR A 219 13.11 -18.93 1.42
CA THR A 219 12.66 -19.30 0.07
C THR A 219 12.90 -18.19 -0.96
N HIS A 220 12.73 -18.55 -2.24
CA HIS A 220 12.84 -17.65 -3.38
C HIS A 220 11.55 -16.87 -3.62
N LEU A 221 11.66 -15.54 -3.77
CA LEU A 221 10.51 -14.64 -4.04
C LEU A 221 9.83 -14.94 -5.40
N PHE A 222 10.48 -15.73 -6.26
CA PHE A 222 9.92 -16.20 -7.52
C PHE A 222 8.69 -17.10 -7.34
N ASN A 223 8.73 -18.05 -6.39
CA ASN A 223 7.86 -19.24 -6.38
C ASN A 223 7.89 -20.09 -5.08
N GLY A 224 8.59 -19.67 -4.02
CA GLY A 224 8.70 -20.44 -2.78
C GLY A 224 9.76 -21.55 -2.73
N ASP A 225 10.59 -21.76 -3.76
CA ASP A 225 11.68 -22.76 -3.70
C ASP A 225 12.74 -22.42 -2.64
N PRO A 226 13.42 -23.40 -1.99
CA PRO A 226 14.45 -23.11 -1.00
C PRO A 226 15.70 -22.40 -1.57
N LEU A 227 16.21 -21.38 -0.87
CA LEU A 227 17.39 -20.59 -1.26
C LEU A 227 18.73 -21.38 -1.33
N THR A 228 18.72 -22.69 -1.08
CA THR A 228 19.91 -23.57 -1.16
C THR A 228 20.27 -24.03 -2.58
N ALA A 229 19.37 -23.83 -3.55
CA ALA A 229 19.59 -24.14 -4.96
C ALA A 229 18.96 -23.04 -5.83
N ARG A 230 19.04 -23.19 -7.16
CA ARG A 230 18.14 -22.45 -8.08
C ARG A 230 16.72 -23.02 -7.98
N THR A 231 15.74 -22.23 -8.40
CA THR A 231 14.35 -22.68 -8.55
C THR A 231 14.25 -23.92 -9.44
N VAL A 232 13.37 -24.83 -9.05
CA VAL A 232 12.99 -26.04 -9.81
C VAL A 232 11.55 -25.97 -10.29
N HIS A 233 10.67 -25.29 -9.54
CA HIS A 233 9.33 -24.92 -10.01
C HIS A 233 9.42 -23.70 -10.93
N VAL A 234 8.34 -23.40 -11.66
CA VAL A 234 8.30 -22.28 -12.62
C VAL A 234 8.41 -20.93 -11.88
N PRO A 235 9.18 -19.93 -12.37
CA PRO A 235 10.17 -20.02 -13.44
C PRO A 235 11.45 -20.72 -12.95
N ALA A 236 11.77 -21.86 -13.58
CA ALA A 236 12.89 -22.71 -13.16
C ALA A 236 14.26 -22.13 -13.57
N GLY A 237 15.32 -22.51 -12.85
CA GLY A 237 16.69 -22.12 -13.13
C GLY A 237 17.10 -20.72 -12.63
N GLN A 238 16.29 -20.09 -11.78
CA GLN A 238 16.52 -18.75 -11.26
C GLN A 238 17.05 -18.76 -9.81
N PRO A 239 17.83 -17.74 -9.39
CA PRO A 239 18.53 -16.76 -10.22
C PRO A 239 19.55 -17.41 -11.16
N GLU A 240 19.74 -16.82 -12.34
CA GLU A 240 20.79 -17.24 -13.29
C GLU A 240 22.20 -16.94 -12.77
N ALA A 241 22.40 -15.87 -12.01
CA ALA A 241 23.66 -15.63 -11.30
C ALA A 241 23.86 -16.68 -10.19
N ALA A 242 25.10 -17.12 -9.96
CA ALA A 242 25.44 -17.93 -8.78
C ALA A 242 25.38 -17.08 -7.49
N PRO A 243 25.14 -17.67 -6.31
CA PRO A 243 25.08 -16.91 -5.06
C PRO A 243 26.44 -16.27 -4.74
N ALA A 244 26.46 -15.00 -4.33
CA ALA A 244 27.69 -14.22 -4.15
C ALA A 244 28.60 -14.78 -3.03
N ASN A 245 28.04 -15.53 -2.08
CA ASN A 245 28.79 -16.24 -1.02
C ASN A 245 29.22 -17.67 -1.43
N GLY A 246 28.91 -18.12 -2.65
CA GLY A 246 29.30 -19.43 -3.17
C GLY A 246 28.60 -20.65 -2.56
N THR A 247 27.62 -20.49 -1.66
CA THR A 247 26.99 -21.62 -0.92
C THR A 247 25.47 -21.62 -0.93
N ARG A 248 24.80 -20.49 -0.73
CA ARG A 248 23.33 -20.35 -0.81
C ARG A 248 22.93 -18.93 -1.16
N TYR A 249 21.79 -18.74 -1.80
CA TYR A 249 21.26 -17.41 -2.03
C TYR A 249 20.85 -16.74 -0.71
N THR A 250 21.05 -15.43 -0.63
CA THR A 250 20.31 -14.58 0.30
C THR A 250 18.93 -14.28 -0.29
N TRP A 251 17.97 -14.00 0.59
CA TRP A 251 16.65 -13.55 0.16
C TRP A 251 16.73 -12.25 -0.66
N LYS A 252 17.70 -11.37 -0.37
CA LYS A 252 17.92 -10.12 -1.13
C LYS A 252 18.32 -10.38 -2.58
N GLU A 253 19.27 -11.27 -2.83
CA GLU A 253 19.67 -11.67 -4.20
C GLU A 253 18.48 -12.25 -4.97
N SER A 254 17.70 -13.12 -4.33
CA SER A 254 16.50 -13.72 -4.92
C SER A 254 15.41 -12.68 -5.24
N ALA A 255 15.11 -11.79 -4.28
CA ALA A 255 14.10 -10.74 -4.44
C ALA A 255 14.47 -9.75 -5.56
N HIS A 256 15.73 -9.30 -5.59
CA HIS A 256 16.24 -8.46 -6.66
C HIS A 256 16.14 -9.17 -8.02
N ALA A 257 16.54 -10.44 -8.11
CA ALA A 257 16.43 -11.21 -9.35
C ALA A 257 14.97 -11.38 -9.82
N ALA A 258 14.02 -11.65 -8.92
CA ALA A 258 12.59 -11.78 -9.24
C ALA A 258 11.99 -10.46 -9.76
N ILE A 259 12.32 -9.34 -9.12
CA ILE A 259 11.90 -8.00 -9.53
C ILE A 259 12.48 -7.60 -10.89
N VAL A 260 13.74 -7.98 -11.15
CA VAL A 260 14.39 -7.75 -12.44
C VAL A 260 13.75 -8.61 -13.54
N PHE A 261 13.58 -9.91 -13.29
CA PHE A 261 12.97 -10.88 -14.22
C PHE A 261 11.54 -10.49 -14.63
N LYS A 262 10.72 -9.98 -13.69
CA LYS A 262 9.36 -9.49 -13.95
C LYS A 262 9.32 -8.07 -14.56
N GLY A 263 10.46 -7.46 -14.90
CA GLY A 263 10.55 -6.13 -15.52
C GLY A 263 10.16 -4.94 -14.61
N LEU A 264 9.85 -5.19 -13.34
CA LEU A 264 9.25 -4.22 -12.42
C LEU A 264 10.17 -3.01 -12.14
N HIS A 265 11.48 -3.23 -12.12
CA HIS A 265 12.54 -2.21 -11.98
C HIS A 265 12.55 -1.12 -13.07
N GLN A 266 11.84 -1.31 -14.19
CA GLN A 266 11.84 -0.37 -15.34
C GLN A 266 10.74 0.70 -15.24
N ASN A 267 10.19 0.93 -14.04
CA ASN A 267 8.92 1.62 -13.85
C ASN A 267 8.93 2.60 -12.68
N GLU A 268 8.50 3.83 -12.94
CA GLU A 268 8.36 4.89 -11.93
C GLU A 268 6.89 5.12 -11.49
N ASP A 269 5.91 4.66 -12.29
CA ASP A 269 4.49 4.71 -11.91
C ASP A 269 4.15 3.62 -10.87
N TRP A 270 3.94 4.11 -9.65
CA TRP A 270 3.46 3.39 -8.48
C TRP A 270 2.17 4.01 -7.91
N SER A 271 1.32 4.57 -8.77
CA SER A 271 -0.04 4.96 -8.40
C SER A 271 -0.87 3.74 -7.97
N LEU A 272 -1.87 3.93 -7.10
CA LEU A 272 -2.81 2.89 -6.67
C LEU A 272 -3.31 1.95 -7.80
N PRO A 273 -3.90 2.44 -8.92
CA PRO A 273 -4.34 1.55 -10.00
C PRO A 273 -3.19 0.79 -10.67
N ARG A 274 -1.99 1.37 -10.72
CA ARG A 274 -0.82 0.69 -11.30
C ARG A 274 -0.27 -0.39 -10.37
N ILE A 275 -0.24 -0.15 -9.06
CA ILE A 275 0.08 -1.16 -8.04
C ILE A 275 -0.86 -2.37 -8.18
N LEU A 276 -2.17 -2.13 -8.23
CA LEU A 276 -3.19 -3.17 -8.33
C LEU A 276 -3.08 -3.95 -9.65
N TYR A 277 -2.86 -3.26 -10.77
CA TYR A 277 -2.58 -3.88 -12.06
C TYR A 277 -1.30 -4.72 -12.05
N ARG A 278 -0.21 -4.24 -11.45
CA ARG A 278 1.06 -4.98 -11.37
C ARG A 278 0.93 -6.25 -10.54
N TRP A 279 0.18 -6.24 -9.44
CA TRP A 279 -0.11 -7.45 -8.66
C TRP A 279 -1.00 -8.44 -9.43
N GLU A 280 -2.09 -7.99 -10.06
CA GLU A 280 -2.91 -8.89 -10.89
C GLU A 280 -2.12 -9.44 -12.10
N SER A 281 -1.22 -8.65 -12.69
CA SER A 281 -0.32 -9.11 -13.74
C SER A 281 0.82 -10.01 -13.24
N TYR A 282 1.17 -9.96 -11.95
CA TYR A 282 2.19 -10.85 -11.36
C TYR A 282 1.65 -12.28 -11.23
N ASN A 283 0.40 -12.40 -10.78
CA ASN A 283 -0.39 -13.63 -10.66
C ASN A 283 -0.90 -14.13 -12.03
N GLY A 284 -1.50 -13.23 -12.82
CA GLY A 284 -2.13 -13.51 -14.10
C GLY A 284 -3.64 -13.25 -14.13
N PHE A 285 -4.11 -12.69 -15.25
CA PHE A 285 -5.50 -12.26 -15.50
C PHE A 285 -6.52 -13.40 -15.73
N GLY A 286 -6.26 -14.63 -15.27
CA GLY A 286 -7.11 -15.81 -15.55
C GLY A 286 -8.55 -15.72 -15.02
N TYR A 287 -8.77 -14.82 -14.06
CA TYR A 287 -10.05 -14.53 -13.40
C TYR A 287 -10.97 -13.62 -14.23
N ARG A 288 -10.40 -12.74 -15.06
CA ARG A 288 -11.10 -11.72 -15.86
C ARG A 288 -12.15 -12.35 -16.77
N SER A 289 -11.79 -13.42 -17.48
CA SER A 289 -12.70 -14.14 -18.39
C SER A 289 -13.73 -15.03 -17.69
N ARG A 290 -13.80 -14.98 -16.36
CA ARG A 290 -14.75 -15.72 -15.51
C ARG A 290 -15.69 -14.80 -14.73
N ASN A 291 -15.56 -13.48 -14.90
CA ASN A 291 -16.29 -12.45 -14.15
C ASN A 291 -16.16 -12.58 -12.61
N VAL A 292 -15.01 -13.09 -12.13
CA VAL A 292 -14.70 -13.23 -10.70
C VAL A 292 -13.61 -12.22 -10.34
N PRO A 293 -13.80 -11.32 -9.35
CA PRO A 293 -12.73 -10.46 -8.86
C PRO A 293 -11.60 -11.32 -8.31
N THR A 294 -10.36 -11.14 -8.80
CA THR A 294 -9.26 -12.05 -8.45
C THR A 294 -9.02 -12.10 -6.92
N PRO A 295 -8.95 -13.30 -6.30
CA PRO A 295 -8.66 -13.44 -4.88
C PRO A 295 -7.26 -12.91 -4.52
N TYR A 296 -6.32 -12.91 -5.46
CA TYR A 296 -4.96 -12.37 -5.26
C TYR A 296 -4.98 -10.88 -4.90
N LEU A 297 -5.97 -10.11 -5.38
CA LEU A 297 -6.22 -8.75 -4.92
C LEU A 297 -7.28 -8.69 -3.81
N TRP A 298 -8.42 -9.36 -4.00
CA TRP A 298 -9.67 -9.04 -3.30
C TRP A 298 -10.11 -10.04 -2.23
N SER A 299 -9.37 -11.14 -2.03
CA SER A 299 -9.68 -12.09 -0.95
C SER A 299 -9.67 -11.42 0.42
N PHE A 300 -10.61 -11.82 1.27
CA PHE A 300 -10.99 -11.20 2.55
C PHE A 300 -11.77 -9.87 2.46
N SER A 301 -12.09 -9.37 1.27
CA SER A 301 -13.02 -8.24 1.09
C SER A 301 -14.44 -8.67 0.69
N SER A 302 -15.40 -7.74 0.82
CA SER A 302 -16.77 -7.83 0.31
C SER A 302 -16.89 -8.09 -1.20
N LEU A 303 -15.84 -7.90 -2.00
CA LEU A 303 -15.86 -8.11 -3.45
C LEU A 303 -15.61 -9.58 -3.86
N TYR A 304 -14.94 -10.38 -3.02
CA TYR A 304 -14.61 -11.77 -3.34
C TYR A 304 -15.32 -12.77 -2.42
N SER A 305 -16.18 -13.60 -2.98
CA SER A 305 -16.90 -14.64 -2.22
C SER A 305 -16.29 -16.04 -2.38
N LYS A 306 -16.11 -16.50 -3.63
CA LYS A 306 -15.62 -17.83 -4.00
C LYS A 306 -15.13 -17.85 -5.45
N GLY A 307 -14.51 -18.95 -5.87
CA GLY A 307 -13.92 -19.14 -7.18
C GLY A 307 -12.40 -18.96 -7.11
N ARG A 308 -11.60 -20.01 -7.30
CA ARG A 308 -10.15 -19.88 -7.49
C ARG A 308 -9.54 -20.99 -8.33
N PHE A 309 -8.36 -20.73 -8.91
CA PHE A 309 -7.50 -21.80 -9.38
C PHE A 309 -6.99 -22.59 -8.17
N VAL A 310 -7.08 -23.92 -8.22
CA VAL A 310 -6.63 -24.83 -7.15
C VAL A 310 -5.35 -25.60 -7.53
N ALA A 311 -5.01 -25.55 -8.81
CA ALA A 311 -3.76 -25.92 -9.44
C ALA A 311 -3.74 -25.26 -10.84
N ASP A 312 -2.64 -25.39 -11.59
CA ASP A 312 -2.54 -24.81 -12.92
C ASP A 312 -3.74 -25.16 -13.83
N HIS A 313 -4.26 -24.13 -14.49
CA HIS A 313 -5.44 -24.12 -15.38
C HIS A 313 -6.76 -24.66 -14.76
N GLN A 314 -6.73 -25.21 -13.54
CA GLN A 314 -7.84 -25.85 -12.85
C GLN A 314 -8.60 -24.86 -11.96
N PHE A 315 -9.60 -24.21 -12.52
CA PHE A 315 -10.50 -23.31 -11.80
C PHE A 315 -11.66 -24.07 -11.15
N ASP A 316 -11.82 -23.92 -9.83
CA ASP A 316 -12.98 -24.37 -9.07
C ASP A 316 -13.83 -23.15 -8.65
N GLU A 317 -15.07 -23.09 -9.11
CA GLU A 317 -16.07 -22.06 -8.79
C GLU A 317 -16.56 -22.10 -7.32
N ASN A 318 -16.30 -23.17 -6.59
CA ASN A 318 -16.73 -23.39 -5.21
C ASN A 318 -15.58 -23.26 -4.19
N ALA A 319 -14.33 -23.39 -4.62
CA ALA A 319 -13.16 -23.13 -3.78
C ALA A 319 -13.13 -21.67 -3.30
N VAL A 320 -12.73 -21.47 -2.05
CA VAL A 320 -12.57 -20.14 -1.43
C VAL A 320 -11.12 -19.96 -1.03
N SER A 321 -10.51 -18.82 -1.37
CA SER A 321 -9.14 -18.52 -0.93
C SER A 321 -9.06 -18.32 0.59
N LYS A 322 -8.06 -18.94 1.21
CA LYS A 322 -7.75 -18.83 2.65
C LYS A 322 -6.68 -17.78 2.97
N GLN A 323 -6.13 -17.11 1.95
CA GLN A 323 -5.10 -16.08 2.08
C GLN A 323 -5.72 -14.69 1.85
N ALA A 324 -5.16 -13.65 2.47
CA ALA A 324 -5.58 -12.26 2.27
C ALA A 324 -5.09 -11.72 0.92
N GLY A 325 -5.94 -11.02 0.16
CA GLY A 325 -5.55 -10.41 -1.11
C GLY A 325 -4.70 -9.16 -0.92
N ALA A 326 -3.76 -8.91 -1.84
CA ALA A 326 -2.80 -7.80 -1.77
C ALA A 326 -3.47 -6.42 -1.65
N ALA A 327 -4.60 -6.20 -2.32
CA ALA A 327 -5.36 -4.96 -2.21
C ALA A 327 -5.98 -4.78 -0.82
N VAL A 328 -6.40 -5.87 -0.17
CA VAL A 328 -6.97 -5.86 1.18
C VAL A 328 -5.89 -5.65 2.24
N ILE A 329 -4.70 -6.24 2.06
CA ILE A 329 -3.51 -5.96 2.86
C ILE A 329 -3.11 -4.48 2.73
N LEU A 330 -3.06 -3.96 1.50
CA LEU A 330 -2.75 -2.55 1.23
C LEU A 330 -3.78 -1.61 1.88
N LYS A 331 -5.08 -1.88 1.72
CA LYS A 331 -6.14 -1.06 2.31
C LYS A 331 -5.95 -0.94 3.82
N SER A 332 -5.68 -2.05 4.51
CA SER A 332 -5.44 -2.03 5.96
C SER A 332 -4.16 -1.27 6.35
N LEU A 333 -3.08 -1.37 5.54
CA LEU A 333 -1.84 -0.58 5.73
C LEU A 333 -2.05 0.93 5.50
N VAL A 334 -3.01 1.33 4.69
CA VAL A 334 -3.39 2.74 4.47
C VAL A 334 -4.33 3.23 5.57
N GLU A 335 -5.32 2.43 5.96
CA GLU A 335 -6.27 2.72 7.04
C GLU A 335 -5.57 2.92 8.40
N ASN A 336 -4.49 2.17 8.66
CA ASN A 336 -3.67 2.31 9.88
C ASN A 336 -2.48 3.28 9.78
N GLY A 337 -2.28 3.95 8.63
CA GLY A 337 -1.22 4.95 8.43
C GLY A 337 0.20 4.40 8.19
N SER A 338 0.38 3.09 8.01
CA SER A 338 1.70 2.50 7.67
C SER A 338 2.18 2.86 6.26
N VAL A 339 1.24 3.19 5.36
CA VAL A 339 1.45 3.42 3.92
C VAL A 339 0.52 4.55 3.43
N VAL A 340 0.97 5.28 2.39
CA VAL A 340 0.15 6.19 1.56
C VAL A 340 0.33 5.77 0.09
N VAL A 341 -0.75 5.84 -0.71
CA VAL A 341 -0.84 5.45 -2.15
C VAL A 341 -1.82 6.35 -2.91
#